data_AF-A0A645GZB1-F1
#
_entry.id   AF-A0A645GZB1-F1
#
_cell.length_a   1.000
_cell.length_b   1.000
_cell.length_c   1.000
_cell.angle_alpha   90.00
_cell.angle_beta   90.00
_cell.angle_gamma   90.00
#
_symmetry.space_group_name_H-M   'P 1'
#
loop_
_entity.id
_entity.type
_entity.pdbx_description
1 polymer ?
#
loop_
_entity_poly.entity_id
_entity_poly.type
_entity_poly.pdbx_seq_one_letter_code
_entity_poly.pdbx_strand_id
1 'polypeptide(L)'
;MKERDERSPCSLCANMRRGILANSSKELGCGVIALGHHKDDAAETVLMNLFYGGRFKCFHPHLYMSRTGIRVIRPFVYVEERRIRLEAERLALPVISSCCPYGDKSKRKSTKEIVASLEKEIPELKSNIAHALRHLRENESWPKGMLNE
;
A
#
# COMPACT_ATOMS: atom_id res chain seq x y z
N MET A 1 -11.66 20.83 15.48
CA MET A 1 -10.83 20.63 14.28
C MET A 1 -11.70 21.02 13.09
N LYS A 2 -11.43 22.12 12.37
CA LYS A 2 -12.29 22.55 11.25
C LYS A 2 -12.18 21.52 10.12
N GLU A 3 -13.29 20.91 9.72
CA GLU A 3 -13.35 20.04 8.54
C GLU A 3 -13.02 20.88 7.30
N ARG A 4 -11.92 20.56 6.63
CA ARG A 4 -11.65 21.04 5.28
C ARG A 4 -12.36 20.08 4.33
N ASP A 5 -13.28 20.60 3.51
CA ASP A 5 -13.94 19.84 2.45
C ASP A 5 -12.96 19.56 1.31
N GLU A 6 -12.06 18.62 1.57
CA GLU A 6 -11.07 18.15 0.61
C GLU A 6 -11.69 17.06 -0.25
N ARG A 7 -11.60 17.18 -1.59
CA ARG A 7 -12.15 16.16 -2.50
C ARG A 7 -11.50 14.79 -2.32
N SER A 8 -10.26 14.76 -1.81
CA SER A 8 -9.52 13.51 -1.54
C SER A 8 -8.77 13.55 -0.20
N PRO A 9 -9.48 13.44 0.94
CA PRO A 9 -8.89 13.61 2.27
C PRO A 9 -7.83 12.54 2.57
N CYS A 10 -8.03 11.32 2.05
CA CYS A 10 -7.06 10.22 2.18
C CYS A 10 -5.74 10.52 1.42
N SER A 11 -5.81 11.14 0.24
CA SER A 11 -4.63 11.50 -0.54
C SER A 11 -3.82 12.59 0.14
N LEU A 12 -4.50 13.63 0.65
CA LEU A 12 -3.88 14.69 1.42
C LEU A 12 -3.22 14.14 2.70
N CYS A 13 -3.93 13.31 3.47
CA CYS A 13 -3.39 12.65 4.66
C CYS A 13 -2.13 11.83 4.35
N ALA A 14 -2.13 11.08 3.26
CA ALA A 14 -0.97 10.30 2.83
C ALA A 14 0.23 11.19 2.45
N ASN A 15 0.00 12.33 1.79
CA ASN A 15 1.04 13.31 1.48
C ASN A 15 1.62 13.94 2.76
N MET A 16 0.77 14.36 3.70
CA MET A 16 1.19 14.96 4.96
C MET A 16 2.01 13.99 5.79
N ARG A 17 1.56 12.73 5.95
CA ARG A 17 2.31 11.69 6.68
C ARG A 17 3.69 11.45 6.08
N ARG A 18 3.81 11.38 4.75
CA ARG A 18 5.12 11.26 4.08
C ARG A 18 6.03 12.46 4.36
N GLY A 19 5.48 13.68 4.33
CA GLY A 19 6.22 14.90 4.64
C GLY A 19 6.74 14.92 6.07
N ILE A 20 5.87 14.59 7.03
CA ILE A 20 6.22 14.51 8.46
C ILE A 20 7.34 13.47 8.67
N LEU A 21 7.15 12.25 8.17
CA LEU A 21 8.15 11.18 8.31
C LEU A 21 9.49 11.57 7.68
N ALA A 22 9.48 12.23 6.53
CA ALA A 22 10.71 12.69 5.87
C ALA A 22 11.42 13.78 6.68
N ASN A 23 10.68 14.75 7.22
CA ASN A 23 11.26 15.82 8.03
C ASN A 23 11.83 15.28 9.36
N SER A 24 11.05 14.48 10.09
CA SER A 24 11.51 13.87 11.33
C SER A 24 12.71 12.95 11.13
N SER A 25 12.75 12.20 10.02
CA SER A 25 13.93 11.38 9.67
C SER A 25 15.19 12.23 9.51
N LYS A 26 15.09 13.42 8.90
CA LYS A 26 16.23 14.34 8.75
C LYS A 26 16.65 14.94 10.08
N GLU A 27 15.69 15.40 10.89
CA GLU A 27 15.94 15.99 12.20
C GLU A 27 16.66 15.00 13.13
N LEU A 28 16.32 13.71 13.05
CA LEU A 28 16.93 12.63 13.82
C LEU A 28 18.22 12.06 13.19
N GLY A 29 18.67 12.57 12.04
CA GLY A 29 19.85 12.05 11.34
C GLY A 29 19.66 10.65 10.74
N CYS A 30 18.41 10.18 10.57
CA CYS A 30 18.09 8.88 9.98
C CYS A 30 18.05 8.97 8.44
N GLY A 31 18.76 8.08 7.76
CA GLY A 31 18.75 7.97 6.30
C GLY A 31 17.70 6.99 5.73
N VAL A 32 17.05 6.20 6.59
CA VAL A 32 16.15 5.11 6.18
C VAL A 32 14.85 5.14 6.99
N ILE A 33 13.72 5.02 6.30
CA ILE A 33 12.38 4.84 6.88
C ILE A 33 11.89 3.44 6.56
N ALA A 34 11.62 2.63 7.58
CA ALA A 34 10.97 1.33 7.43
C ALA A 34 9.46 1.46 7.64
N LEU A 35 8.66 1.02 6.66
CA LEU A 35 7.20 1.03 6.74
C LEU A 35 6.67 -0.40 6.80
N GLY A 36 5.74 -0.66 7.71
CA GLY A 36 5.13 -1.98 7.96
C GLY A 36 4.14 -2.46 6.89
N HIS A 37 4.30 -2.05 5.64
CA HIS A 37 3.43 -2.52 4.55
C HIS A 37 3.67 -4.01 4.31
N HIS A 38 2.59 -4.78 4.24
CA HIS A 38 2.63 -6.23 4.10
C HIS A 38 2.15 -6.72 2.72
N LYS A 39 2.13 -8.04 2.50
CA LYS A 39 1.73 -8.65 1.21
C LYS A 39 0.31 -8.28 0.83
N ASP A 40 -0.61 -8.31 1.80
CA ASP A 40 -2.02 -7.97 1.59
C ASP A 40 -2.17 -6.49 1.17
N ASP A 41 -1.42 -5.56 1.78
CA ASP A 41 -1.40 -4.15 1.35
C ASP A 41 -1.00 -3.99 -0.12
N ALA A 42 -0.04 -4.79 -0.59
CA ALA A 42 0.41 -4.75 -1.97
C ALA A 42 -0.71 -5.23 -2.91
N ALA A 43 -1.36 -6.36 -2.59
CA ALA A 43 -2.47 -6.89 -3.36
C ALA A 43 -3.66 -5.91 -3.40
N GLU A 44 -4.07 -5.37 -2.25
CA GLU A 44 -5.12 -4.35 -2.15
C GLU A 44 -4.77 -3.11 -2.97
N THR A 45 -3.51 -2.66 -2.93
CA THR A 45 -3.06 -1.49 -3.69
C THR A 45 -3.13 -1.73 -5.20
N VAL A 46 -2.71 -2.91 -5.67
CA VAL A 46 -2.80 -3.28 -7.09
C VAL A 46 -4.25 -3.27 -7.55
N LEU A 47 -5.14 -3.96 -6.83
CA LEU A 47 -6.54 -4.06 -7.23
C LEU A 47 -7.26 -2.72 -7.15
N MET A 48 -6.97 -1.90 -6.15
CA MET A 48 -7.52 -0.55 -6.06
C MET A 48 -7.06 0.32 -7.25
N ASN A 49 -5.79 0.24 -7.64
CA ASN A 49 -5.29 0.96 -8.82
C ASN A 49 -5.86 0.41 -10.13
N LEU A 50 -6.09 -0.90 -10.21
CA LEU A 50 -6.68 -1.54 -11.37
C LEU A 50 -8.16 -1.13 -11.52
N PHE A 51 -8.97 -1.34 -10.48
CA PHE A 51 -10.42 -1.12 -10.51
C PHE A 51 -10.81 0.36 -10.62
N TYR A 52 -10.09 1.25 -9.93
CA TYR A 52 -10.48 2.66 -9.86
C TYR A 52 -9.54 3.60 -10.62
N GLY A 53 -8.38 3.11 -11.04
CA GLY A 53 -7.35 3.91 -11.70
C GLY A 53 -6.97 3.42 -13.10
N GLY A 54 -7.48 2.25 -13.54
CA GLY A 54 -7.17 1.66 -14.84
C GLY A 54 -5.68 1.33 -15.02
N ARG A 55 -4.94 1.08 -13.93
CA ARG A 55 -3.49 0.89 -13.95
C ARG A 55 -3.07 -0.28 -13.08
N PHE A 56 -2.20 -1.14 -13.61
CA PHE A 56 -1.54 -2.15 -12.81
C PHE A 56 -0.30 -1.55 -12.13
N LYS A 57 -0.44 -1.11 -10.88
CA LYS A 57 0.64 -0.44 -10.15
C LYS A 57 0.60 -0.76 -8.66
N CYS A 58 1.78 -0.88 -8.05
CA CYS A 58 1.97 -0.98 -6.61
C CYS A 58 3.04 0.01 -6.12
N PHE A 59 3.19 0.16 -4.80
CA PHE A 59 4.37 0.77 -4.22
C PHE A 59 5.60 -0.13 -4.42
N HIS A 60 6.79 0.48 -4.46
CA HIS A 60 8.04 -0.28 -4.58
C HIS A 60 8.55 -0.74 -3.20
N PRO A 61 9.07 -1.98 -3.05
CA PRO A 61 9.61 -2.46 -1.76
C PRO A 61 10.77 -1.61 -1.23
N HIS A 62 11.57 -1.05 -2.15
CA HIS A 62 12.70 -0.16 -1.86
C HIS A 62 12.60 1.09 -2.73
N LEU A 63 12.54 2.26 -2.12
CA LEU A 63 12.36 3.52 -2.83
C LEU A 63 13.37 4.55 -2.33
N TYR A 64 14.15 5.13 -3.23
CA TYR A 64 15.00 6.28 -2.90
C TYR A 64 14.27 7.59 -3.24
N MET A 65 14.07 8.44 -2.23
CA MET A 65 13.46 9.75 -2.38
C MET A 65 14.55 10.81 -2.60
N SER A 66 14.92 11.02 -3.87
CA SER A 66 16.03 11.91 -4.26
C SER A 66 15.93 13.33 -3.68
N ARG A 67 14.72 13.91 -3.65
CA ARG A 67 14.49 15.26 -3.09
C ARG A 67 14.80 15.37 -1.60
N THR A 68 14.66 14.28 -0.84
CA THR A 68 14.90 14.28 0.61
C THR A 68 16.18 13.54 1.00
N GLY A 69 16.79 12.77 0.10
CA GLY A 69 17.94 11.91 0.39
C GLY A 69 17.58 10.67 1.21
N ILE A 70 16.29 10.36 1.37
CA ILE A 70 15.83 9.31 2.27
C ILE A 70 15.50 8.03 1.50
N ARG A 71 15.89 6.89 2.06
CA ARG A 71 15.51 5.56 1.57
C ARG A 71 14.29 5.04 2.32
N VAL A 72 13.28 4.57 1.61
CA VAL A 72 12.11 3.93 2.19
C VAL A 72 12.17 2.43 1.90
N ILE A 73 12.05 1.60 2.94
CA ILE A 73 12.02 0.15 2.84
C ILE A 73 10.71 -0.41 3.39
N ARG A 74 10.27 -1.55 2.85
CA ARG A 74 9.05 -2.26 3.27
C ARG A 74 9.37 -3.74 3.54
N PRO A 75 9.94 -4.07 4.71
CA PRO A 75 10.43 -5.41 4.99
C PRO A 75 9.35 -6.49 4.93
N PHE A 76 8.11 -6.15 5.27
CA PHE A 76 7.00 -7.11 5.35
C PHE A 76 6.26 -7.34 4.04
N VAL A 77 6.70 -6.76 2.91
CA VAL A 77 5.95 -6.86 1.64
C VAL A 77 5.71 -8.29 1.14
N TYR A 78 6.47 -9.27 1.65
CA TYR A 78 6.32 -10.70 1.33
C TYR A 78 5.58 -11.50 2.42
N VAL A 79 5.22 -10.86 3.54
CA VAL A 79 4.58 -11.49 4.70
C VAL A 79 3.09 -11.18 4.69
N GLU A 80 2.26 -12.18 5.00
CA GLU A 80 0.81 -12.00 5.14
C GLU A 80 0.43 -11.33 6.45
N GLU A 81 -0.62 -10.50 6.44
CA GLU A 81 -1.20 -9.86 7.62
C GLU A 81 -1.52 -10.88 8.72
N ARG A 82 -2.02 -12.07 8.34
CA ARG A 82 -2.30 -13.16 9.28
C ARG A 82 -1.06 -13.60 10.05
N ARG A 83 0.10 -13.70 9.39
CA ARG A 83 1.36 -14.11 10.04
C ARG A 83 1.88 -13.03 10.98
N ILE A 84 1.75 -11.76 10.58
CA ILE A 84 2.12 -10.61 11.42
C ILE A 84 1.27 -10.59 12.69
N ARG A 85 -0.05 -10.82 12.57
CA ARG A 85 -0.97 -10.88 13.70
C ARG A 85 -0.62 -12.01 14.67
N LEU A 86 -0.41 -13.23 14.15
CA LEU A 86 -0.03 -14.39 14.97
C LEU A 86 1.29 -14.13 15.72
N GLU A 87 2.26 -13.49 15.07
CA GLU A 87 3.53 -13.18 15.69
C GLU A 87 3.42 -12.08 16.75
N ALA A 88 2.58 -11.06 16.51
CA ALA A 88 2.29 -10.03 17.51
C ALA A 88 1.61 -10.63 18.75
N GLU A 89 0.66 -11.56 18.57
CA GLU A 89 0.03 -12.30 19.66
C GLU A 89 1.04 -13.17 20.41
N ARG A 90 1.87 -13.94 19.70
CA ARG A 90 2.91 -14.81 20.28
C ARG A 90 3.91 -14.04 21.13
N LEU A 91 4.25 -12.83 20.71
CA LEU A 91 5.19 -11.94 21.40
C LEU A 91 4.50 -11.02 22.42
N ALA A 92 3.18 -11.12 22.59
CA ALA A 92 2.39 -10.23 23.45
C ALA A 92 2.62 -8.73 23.17
N LEU A 93 2.76 -8.36 21.89
CA LEU A 93 2.97 -6.97 21.49
C LEU A 93 1.66 -6.16 21.57
N PRO A 94 1.71 -4.89 22.00
CA PRO A 94 0.54 -4.03 22.00
C PRO A 94 0.10 -3.71 20.56
N VAL A 95 -1.16 -4.01 20.23
CA VAL A 95 -1.76 -3.69 18.92
C VAL A 95 -2.69 -2.49 19.08
N ILE A 96 -2.42 -1.42 18.33
CA ILE A 96 -3.21 -0.19 18.34
C ILE A 96 -4.21 -0.22 17.18
N SER A 97 -5.49 0.04 17.48
CA SER A 97 -6.53 0.18 16.46
C SER A 97 -6.35 1.47 15.64
N SER A 98 -6.74 1.43 14.37
CA SER A 98 -6.75 2.63 13.52
C SER A 98 -7.71 3.69 14.05
N CYS A 99 -7.21 4.89 14.37
CA CYS A 99 -8.02 6.04 14.78
C CYS A 99 -8.51 6.89 13.59
N CYS A 100 -8.49 6.37 12.36
CA CYS A 100 -8.82 7.16 11.16
C CYS A 100 -10.34 7.38 11.04
N PRO A 101 -10.83 8.64 11.08
CA PRO A 101 -12.27 8.92 10.98
C PRO A 101 -12.86 8.60 9.60
N TYR A 102 -12.01 8.52 8.56
CA TYR A 102 -12.42 8.16 7.19
C TYR A 102 -12.21 6.68 6.85
N GLY A 103 -11.77 5.86 7.81
CA GLY A 103 -11.41 4.46 7.57
C GLY A 103 -12.60 3.63 7.06
N ASP A 104 -13.76 3.81 7.67
CA ASP A 104 -14.94 2.97 7.44
C ASP A 104 -15.67 3.19 6.11
N LYS A 105 -15.48 4.35 5.47
CA LYS A 105 -16.06 4.66 4.15
C LYS A 105 -14.99 4.72 3.05
N SER A 106 -13.81 4.14 3.30
CA SER A 106 -12.70 4.21 2.36
C SER A 106 -12.81 3.17 1.25
N LYS A 107 -12.41 3.54 0.02
CA LYS A 107 -12.25 2.59 -1.10
C LYS A 107 -11.34 1.40 -0.75
N ARG A 108 -10.41 1.61 0.19
CA ARG A 108 -9.52 0.56 0.71
C ARG A 108 -10.30 -0.52 1.46
N LYS A 109 -11.27 -0.15 2.30
CA LYS A 109 -12.13 -1.12 2.99
C LYS A 109 -12.96 -1.94 2.00
N SER A 110 -13.60 -1.28 1.03
CA SER A 110 -14.35 -1.97 -0.02
C SER A 110 -13.46 -2.91 -0.85
N THR A 111 -12.23 -2.49 -1.18
CA THR A 111 -11.26 -3.35 -1.89
C THR A 111 -10.87 -4.56 -1.03
N LYS A 112 -10.67 -4.38 0.27
CA LYS A 112 -10.35 -5.47 1.21
C LYS A 112 -11.48 -6.51 1.29
N GLU A 113 -12.73 -6.06 1.30
CA GLU A 113 -13.91 -6.95 1.26
C GLU A 113 -13.99 -7.73 -0.06
N ILE A 114 -13.72 -7.07 -1.19
CA ILE A 114 -13.65 -7.73 -2.51
C ILE A 114 -12.53 -8.77 -2.54
N VAL A 115 -11.32 -8.43 -2.06
CA VAL A 115 -10.20 -9.36 -1.97
C VAL A 115 -10.58 -10.58 -1.14
N ALA A 116 -11.17 -10.37 0.04
CA ALA A 116 -11.57 -11.45 0.93
C ALA A 116 -12.66 -12.35 0.31
N SER A 117 -13.53 -11.79 -0.52
CA SER A 117 -14.52 -12.57 -1.27
C SER A 117 -13.85 -13.41 -2.36
N LEU A 118 -12.97 -12.81 -3.16
CA LEU A 118 -12.27 -13.49 -4.24
C LEU A 118 -11.31 -14.56 -3.73
N GLU A 119 -10.68 -14.37 -2.57
CA GLU A 119 -9.81 -15.38 -1.96
C GLU A 119 -10.54 -16.68 -1.57
N LYS A 120 -11.87 -16.65 -1.40
CA LYS A 120 -12.65 -17.88 -1.16
C LYS A 120 -12.70 -18.78 -2.39
N GLU A 121 -12.69 -18.17 -3.58
CA GLU A 121 -12.73 -18.88 -4.86
C GLU A 121 -11.32 -19.12 -5.41
N ILE A 122 -10.40 -18.20 -5.16
CA ILE A 122 -9.02 -18.21 -5.65
C ILE A 122 -8.06 -18.06 -4.44
N PRO A 123 -7.76 -19.14 -3.70
CA PRO A 123 -6.90 -19.08 -2.52
C PRO A 123 -5.52 -18.46 -2.78
N GLU A 124 -4.99 -18.60 -4.00
CA GLU A 124 -3.69 -18.09 -4.41
C GLU A 124 -3.71 -16.64 -4.89
N LEU A 125 -4.85 -15.94 -4.85
CA LEU A 125 -5.04 -14.60 -5.43
C LEU A 125 -3.90 -13.62 -5.06
N LYS A 126 -3.60 -13.46 -3.77
CA LYS A 126 -2.54 -12.53 -3.31
C LYS A 126 -1.15 -12.96 -3.78
N SER A 127 -0.89 -14.27 -3.80
CA SER A 127 0.39 -14.82 -4.28
C SER A 127 0.54 -14.63 -5.78
N ASN A 128 -0.54 -14.80 -6.56
CA ASN A 128 -0.57 -14.56 -8.00
C ASN A 128 -0.35 -13.08 -8.31
N ILE A 129 -0.97 -12.16 -7.58
CA ILE A 129 -0.73 -10.72 -7.72
C ILE A 129 0.73 -10.37 -7.38
N ALA A 130 1.27 -10.89 -6.28
CA ALA A 130 2.66 -10.67 -5.91
C ALA A 130 3.63 -11.24 -6.96
N HIS A 131 3.32 -12.40 -7.53
CA HIS A 131 4.08 -13.01 -8.62
C HIS A 131 4.02 -12.14 -9.88
N ALA A 132 2.85 -11.63 -10.26
CA ALA A 132 2.69 -10.71 -11.39
C ALA A 132 3.52 -9.44 -11.20
N LEU A 133 3.50 -8.83 -10.00
CA LEU A 133 4.33 -7.66 -9.70
C LEU A 133 5.83 -7.89 -9.88
N ARG A 134 6.33 -9.11 -9.62
CA ARG A 134 7.74 -9.46 -9.80
C ARG A 134 8.13 -9.68 -11.27
N HIS A 135 7.16 -9.99 -12.12
CA HIS A 135 7.39 -10.40 -13.51
C HIS A 135 6.79 -9.43 -14.52
N LEU A 136 6.38 -8.22 -14.10
CA LEU A 136 5.95 -7.17 -15.01
C LEU A 136 7.06 -6.87 -16.02
N ARG A 137 6.82 -7.17 -17.30
CA ARG A 137 7.73 -6.82 -18.39
C ARG A 137 7.18 -5.61 -19.14
N GLU A 138 8.04 -4.63 -19.40
CA GLU A 138 7.64 -3.39 -20.10
C GLU A 138 7.20 -3.65 -21.55
N ASN A 139 7.63 -4.75 -22.16
CA ASN A 139 7.32 -5.11 -23.54
C ASN A 139 5.98 -5.87 -23.71
N GLU A 140 5.24 -6.13 -22.63
CA GLU A 140 3.94 -6.83 -22.68
C GLU A 140 2.75 -5.85 -22.72
N SER A 141 2.99 -4.53 -22.71
CA SER A 141 1.94 -3.53 -22.87
C SER A 141 1.46 -3.44 -24.32
N TRP A 142 0.16 -3.27 -24.52
CA TRP A 142 -0.39 -3.00 -25.85
C TRP A 142 0.17 -1.69 -26.43
N PRO A 143 0.42 -1.62 -27.75
CA PRO A 143 0.81 -0.39 -28.43
C PRO A 143 -0.16 0.75 -28.14
N LYS A 144 0.37 1.96 -27.95
CA LYS A 144 -0.45 3.17 -27.84
C LYS A 144 -1.30 3.33 -29.11
N GLY A 145 -2.60 3.58 -28.94
CA GLY A 145 -3.54 3.78 -30.06
C GLY A 145 -4.29 2.54 -30.57
N MET A 146 -4.14 1.36 -29.94
CA MET A 146 -4.96 0.17 -30.28
C MET A 146 -6.36 0.17 -29.67
N LEU A 147 -6.56 0.89 -28.57
CA LEU A 147 -7.87 1.13 -27.98
C LEU A 147 -8.33 2.50 -28.44
N ASN A 148 -9.61 2.62 -28.80
CA ASN A 148 -10.23 3.91 -29.09
C ASN A 148 -10.26 4.72 -27.79
N GLU A 149 -9.19 5.48 -27.52
CA GLU A 149 -9.13 6.51 -26.49
C GLU A 149 -9.74 7.82 -27.00
#